data_AF-A0A821MPI2-F1
#
_entry.id   AF-A0A821MPI2-F1
#
_cell.length_a   1.000
_cell.length_b   1.000
_cell.length_c   1.000
_cell.angle_alpha   90.00
_cell.angle_beta   90.00
_cell.angle_gamma   90.00
#
_symmetry.space_group_name_H-M   'P 1'
#
loop_
_entity.id
_entity.type
_entity.pdbx_description
1 polymer ?
#
loop_
_entity_poly.entity_id
_entity_poly.type
_entity_poly.pdbx_seq_one_letter_code
_entity_poly.pdbx_strand_id
1 'polypeptide(L)' 'QVTTGFDLICDQFDDDADDLLDYFEKTWIGEKRRRGTNRKKPQFHHKLWNVYDPVIATVPRSNNSVEG' A
#
# COMPACT_ATOMS: atom_id res chain seq x y z
N GLN A 1 -9.15 17.36 4.11
CA GLN A 1 -8.32 16.32 3.47
C GLN A 1 -8.15 15.21 4.49
N VAL A 2 -8.41 13.94 4.17
CA VAL A 2 -8.14 12.85 5.13
C VAL A 2 -6.64 12.57 5.03
N THR A 3 -5.87 13.06 6.00
CA THR A 3 -4.44 12.75 6.10
C THR A 3 -4.30 11.29 6.51
N THR A 4 -3.60 10.49 5.69
CA THR A 4 -3.33 9.08 5.99
C THR A 4 -2.07 8.96 6.84
N GLY A 5 -1.88 7.83 7.53
CA GLY A 5 -0.65 7.58 8.30
C GLY A 5 0.62 7.66 7.44
N PHE A 6 0.53 7.30 6.16
CA PHE A 6 1.64 7.43 5.22
C PHE A 6 2.04 8.89 4.99
N ASP A 7 1.06 9.79 4.85
CA ASP A 7 1.32 11.21 4.62
C ASP A 7 2.11 11.83 5.79
N LEU A 8 1.75 11.47 7.03
CA LEU A 8 2.45 11.91 8.23
C LEU A 8 3.89 11.38 8.32
N ILE A 9 4.13 10.20 7.75
CA ILE A 9 5.44 9.57 7.74
C ILE A 9 6.33 10.20 6.67
N CYS A 10 5.80 10.52 5.48
CA CYS A 10 6.56 11.20 4.43
C CYS A 10 7.16 12.52 4.93
N ASP A 11 6.41 13.29 5.73
CA ASP A 11 6.87 14.57 6.30
C ASP A 11 8.07 14.42 7.27
N GLN A 12 8.48 13.19 7.62
CA GLN A 12 9.63 12.91 8.49
C GLN A 12 10.91 12.54 7.72
N PHE A 13 10.84 12.39 6.39
CA PHE A 13 11.98 12.04 5.56
C PHE A 13 12.50 13.26 4.79
N ASP A 14 13.81 13.27 4.53
CA ASP A 14 14.44 14.26 3.66
C ASP A 14 14.16 13.94 2.17
N ASP A 15 14.31 14.95 1.31
CA ASP A 15 14.06 14.87 -0.14
C ASP A 15 14.84 13.74 -0.85
N ASP A 16 15.98 13.30 -0.30
CA ASP A 16 16.76 12.16 -0.82
C ASP A 16 15.96 10.83 -0.81
N ALA A 17 14.87 10.76 -0.05
CA ALA A 17 13.97 9.62 0.02
C ALA A 17 12.79 9.70 -0.97
N ASP A 18 12.64 10.79 -1.74
CA ASP A 18 11.48 11.01 -2.60
C ASP A 18 11.24 9.85 -3.57
N ASP A 19 12.29 9.35 -4.23
CA ASP A 19 12.18 8.23 -5.16
C ASP A 19 11.66 6.95 -4.47
N LEU A 20 12.06 6.73 -3.21
CA LEU A 20 11.60 5.58 -2.41
C LEU A 20 10.15 5.77 -1.99
N LEU A 21 9.78 6.97 -1.55
CA LEU A 21 8.43 7.29 -1.12
C LEU A 21 7.45 7.23 -2.30
N ASP A 22 7.82 7.76 -3.46
CA ASP A 22 7.02 7.69 -4.69
C ASP A 22 6.83 6.25 -5.15
N TYR A 23 7.91 5.45 -5.15
CA TYR A 23 7.82 4.02 -5.43
C TYR A 23 6.85 3.33 -4.48
N PHE A 24 7.02 3.53 -3.17
CA PHE A 24 6.19 2.86 -2.17
C PHE A 24 4.72 3.30 -2.27
N GLU A 25 4.48 4.60 -2.39
CA GLU A 25 3.14 5.17 -2.53
C GLU A 25 2.45 4.57 -3.74
N LYS A 26 3.11 4.52 -4.90
CA LYS A 26 2.52 4.00 -6.14
C LYS A 26 2.29 2.49 -6.12
N THR A 27 3.27 1.75 -5.61
CA THR A 27 3.25 0.29 -5.66
C THR A 27 2.23 -0.28 -4.67
N TRP A 28 2.15 0.31 -3.48
CA TRP A 28 1.47 -0.27 -2.34
C TRP A 28 0.26 0.53 -1.88
N ILE A 29 0.32 1.86 -1.80
CA ILE A 29 -0.78 2.65 -1.22
C ILE A 29 -1.77 3.18 -2.28
N GLY A 30 -1.26 3.44 -3.48
CA GLY A 30 -1.93 4.17 -4.55
C GLY A 30 -1.71 5.67 -4.44
N GLU A 31 -1.20 6.29 -5.50
CA GLU A 31 -0.88 7.73 -5.55
C GLU A 31 -2.10 8.63 -5.30
N LYS A 32 -1.88 9.79 -4.67
CA LYS A 32 -2.89 10.86 -4.60
C LYS A 32 -3.34 11.28 -6.00
N ARG A 33 -4.65 11.48 -6.18
CA ARG A 33 -5.15 12.12 -7.41
C ARG A 33 -4.93 13.63 -7.33
N ARG A 34 -4.48 14.23 -8.44
CA ARG A 34 -4.33 15.70 -8.56
C ARG A 34 -5.64 16.47 -8.35
N ARG A 35 -6.80 15.82 -8.54
CA ARG A 35 -8.13 16.40 -8.27
C ARG A 35 -8.97 15.42 -7.47
N GLY A 36 -9.55 15.91 -6.38
CA GLY A 36 -10.39 15.15 -5.45
C GLY A 36 -9.62 14.58 -4.26
N THR A 37 -10.35 13.99 -3.32
CA THR A 37 -9.82 13.42 -2.07
C THR A 37 -9.45 11.94 -2.18
N ASN A 38 -9.72 11.30 -3.32
CA ASN A 38 -9.53 9.87 -3.52
C ASN A 38 -8.14 9.55 -4.08
N ARG A 39 -7.60 8.40 -3.68
CA ARG A 39 -6.33 7.85 -4.17
C ARG A 39 -6.55 6.99 -5.41
N LYS A 40 -5.52 6.82 -6.23
CA LYS A 40 -5.52 5.81 -7.30
C LYS A 40 -5.48 4.41 -6.68
N LYS A 41 -5.83 3.40 -7.48
CA LYS A 41 -5.56 2.01 -7.07
C LYS A 41 -4.04 1.79 -7.04
N PRO A 42 -3.50 1.10 -6.04
CA PRO A 42 -2.10 0.71 -6.03
C PRO A 42 -1.79 -0.24 -7.18
N GLN A 43 -0.52 -0.34 -7.56
CA GLN A 43 -0.05 -1.29 -8.56
C GLN A 43 -0.37 -2.73 -8.16
N PHE A 44 -0.17 -3.07 -6.89
CA PHE A 44 -0.52 -4.36 -6.33
C PHE A 44 -1.67 -4.22 -5.34
N HIS A 45 -2.79 -4.90 -5.61
CA HIS A 45 -3.99 -4.83 -4.78
C HIS A 45 -3.69 -5.29 -3.35
N HIS A 46 -4.17 -4.58 -2.32
CA HIS A 46 -3.86 -4.87 -0.90
C HIS A 46 -4.09 -6.33 -0.52
N LYS A 47 -5.15 -6.95 -1.05
CA LYS A 47 -5.46 -8.39 -0.87
C LYS A 47 -4.33 -9.37 -1.20
N LEU A 48 -3.33 -8.97 -2.00
CA LEU A 48 -2.20 -9.83 -2.35
C LEU A 48 -1.15 -9.92 -1.22
N TRP A 49 -1.08 -8.91 -0.34
CA TRP A 49 0.01 -8.74 0.63
C TRP A 49 -0.49 -8.43 2.05
N ASN A 50 -1.67 -7.82 2.18
CA ASN A 50 -2.36 -7.68 3.43
C ASN A 50 -3.08 -9.00 3.79
N VAL A 51 -2.68 -9.58 4.93
CA VAL A 51 -3.22 -10.85 5.45
C VAL A 51 -4.31 -10.65 6.49
N TYR A 52 -4.74 -9.41 6.76
CA TYR A 52 -5.75 -9.11 7.76
C TYR A 52 -7.06 -9.89 7.54
N ASP A 53 -7.62 -9.82 6.33
CA ASP A 53 -8.88 -10.52 6.01
C ASP A 53 -8.71 -12.06 6.11
N PRO A 54 -7.68 -12.69 5.49
CA PRO A 54 -7.43 -14.14 5.65
C PRO A 54 -7.20 -14.59 7.10
N VAL A 55 -6.50 -13.80 7.91
CA VAL A 55 -6.22 -14.11 9.32
C VAL A 55 -7.51 -14.17 10.12
N ILE A 56 -8.39 -13.17 9.95
CA ILE A 56 -9.70 -13.14 10.63
C ILE A 56 -10.62 -14.24 10.10
N ALA A 57 -10.55 -14.52 8.80
CA ALA A 57 -11.35 -15.55 8.15
C ALA A 57 -10.81 -16.98 8.36
N THR A 58 -9.70 -17.16 9.07
CA THR A 58 -9.02 -18.46 9.31
C THR A 58 -8.74 -19.26 8.02
N VAL A 59 -8.49 -18.55 6.91
CA VAL A 59 -8.23 -19.18 5.62
C VAL A 59 -6.76 -19.60 5.55
N PRO A 60 -6.43 -20.85 5.14
CA PRO A 60 -5.05 -21.28 4.95
C PRO A 60 -4.31 -20.36 3.97
N ARG A 61 -3.09 -19.97 4.30
CA ARG A 61 -2.26 -19.08 3.47
C ARG A 61 -1.65 -19.86 2.30
N SER A 62 -2.43 -20.18 1.27
CA SER A 62 -1.90 -20.81 0.05
C SER A 62 -1.71 -19.75 -1.05
N ASN A 63 -0.57 -19.06 -1.05
CA ASN A 63 -0.05 -18.41 -2.27
C ASN A 63 1.18 -19.14 -2.84
N ASN A 64 1.60 -20.25 -2.24
CA ASN A 64 2.59 -21.14 -2.82
C ASN A 64 1.91 -22.10 -3.79
N SER A 65 2.10 -21.89 -5.09
CA SER A 65 1.92 -22.94 -6.10
C SER A 65 3.02 -24.02 -6.04
N VAL A 66 3.82 -24.06 -4.96
CA VAL A 66 5.02 -24.91 -4.79
C VAL A 66 4.90 -25.92 -3.64
N GLU A 67 3.71 -26.06 -3.06
CA GLU A 67 3.37 -27.18 -2.15
C GLU A 67 2.55 -28.23 -2.90
N GLY A 68 3.09 -28.70 -4.03
CA GLY A 68 2.60 -29.85 -4.80
C GLY A 68 3.54 -31.04 -4.63
#